data_AF-A0A819P402-F1
#
_entry.id   AF-A0A819P402-F1
#
_cell.length_a   1.000
_cell.length_b   1.000
_cell.length_c   1.000
_cell.angle_alpha   90.00
_cell.angle_beta   90.00
_cell.angle_gamma   90.00
#
_symmetry.space_group_name_H-M   'P 1'
#
loop_
_entity.id
_entity.type
_entity.pdbx_description
1 polymer ?
#
loop_
_entity_poly.entity_id
_entity_poly.type
_entity_poly.pdbx_seq_one_letter_code
_entity_poly.pdbx_strand_id
1 'polypeptide(L)'
;MTYILQDLAARYSTKASLIEIGKSQGGKSLWAMALSEYAPNQHILLRPEVKYIGNMHGNEVVGLEVLLDLIEYILRSIDKEV
;
A
#
# COMPACT_ATOMS: atom_id res chain seq x y z
N MET A 1 -12.59 -2.07 -3.69
CA MET A 1 -11.14 -1.83 -3.55
C MET A 1 -10.73 -1.27 -2.19
N THR A 2 -11.32 -0.18 -1.69
CA THR A 2 -10.91 0.41 -0.39
C THR A 2 -10.91 -0.61 0.76
N TYR A 3 -11.91 -1.49 0.81
CA TYR A 3 -11.99 -2.52 1.84
C TYR A 3 -10.80 -3.50 1.83
N ILE A 4 -10.21 -3.81 0.67
CA ILE A 4 -9.06 -4.71 0.55
C ILE A 4 -7.85 -4.08 1.23
N LEU A 5 -7.60 -2.80 0.95
CA LEU A 5 -6.51 -2.05 1.58
C LEU A 5 -6.72 -1.92 3.09
N GLN A 6 -7.95 -1.61 3.52
CA GLN A 6 -8.28 -1.50 4.94
C GLN A 6 -8.10 -2.83 5.68
N ASP A 7 -8.55 -3.93 5.09
CA ASP A 7 -8.40 -5.27 5.63
C ASP A 7 -6.93 -5.69 5.72
N LEU A 8 -6.13 -5.45 4.67
CA LEU A 8 -4.69 -5.72 4.69
C LEU A 8 -3.96 -4.90 5.77
N ALA A 9 -4.29 -3.61 5.90
CA ALA A 9 -3.71 -2.77 6.95
C ALA A 9 -4.11 -3.24 8.36
N ALA A 10 -5.34 -3.73 8.54
CA ALA A 10 -5.79 -4.28 9.81
C ALA A 10 -5.09 -5.62 10.14
N ARG A 11 -5.00 -6.52 9.16
CA ARG A 11 -4.34 -7.84 9.32
C ARG A 11 -2.84 -7.72 9.59
N TYR A 12 -2.17 -6.77 8.94
CA TYR A 12 -0.72 -6.57 9.03
C TYR A 12 -0.38 -5.24 9.74
N SER A 13 -1.02 -4.94 10.87
CA SER A 13 -0.95 -3.62 11.53
C SER A 13 0.45 -3.16 11.97
N THR A 14 1.41 -4.08 12.11
CA THR A 14 2.83 -3.76 12.43
C THR A 14 3.69 -3.56 11.18
N LYS A 15 3.22 -4.02 10.01
CA LYS A 15 3.98 -4.07 8.76
C LYS A 15 3.38 -3.23 7.63
N ALA A 16 2.11 -2.85 7.74
CA ALA A 16 1.39 -2.02 6.78
C ALA A 16 0.74 -0.81 7.46
N SER A 17 0.76 0.33 6.76
CA SER A 17 0.01 1.52 7.14
C SER A 17 -0.73 2.08 5.93
N LEU A 18 -2.04 2.21 6.06
CA LEU A 18 -2.89 2.82 5.04
C LEU A 18 -3.03 4.32 5.29
N ILE A 19 -2.69 5.12 4.28
CA ILE A 19 -2.61 6.58 4.38
C ILE A 19 -3.51 7.19 3.30
N GLU A 20 -4.40 8.11 3.69
CA GLU A 20 -5.11 8.97 2.73
C GLU A 20 -4.18 10.13 2.37
N ILE A 21 -3.74 10.19 1.11
CA ILE A 21 -2.84 11.24 0.61
C ILE A 21 -3.61 12.42 -0.01
N GLY A 22 -4.94 12.34 -0.04
CA GLY A 22 -5.82 13.37 -0.54
C GLY A 22 -7.13 12.80 -1.07
N LYS A 23 -7.88 13.65 -1.78
CA LYS A 23 -9.15 13.28 -2.44
C LYS A 23 -9.08 13.66 -3.91
N SER A 24 -9.69 12.82 -4.76
CA SER A 24 -9.88 13.13 -6.17
C SER A 24 -10.90 14.27 -6.33
N GLN A 25 -11.01 14.82 -7.55
CA GLN A 25 -12.04 15.81 -7.88
C GLN A 25 -13.47 15.29 -7.56
N GLY A 26 -13.71 13.98 -7.72
CA GLY A 26 -14.97 13.33 -7.38
C GLY A 26 -15.12 12.95 -5.90
N GLY A 27 -14.25 13.47 -5.01
CA GLY A 27 -14.31 13.23 -3.57
C GLY A 27 -13.88 11.84 -3.10
N LYS A 28 -13.33 11.00 -3.99
CA LYS A 28 -12.83 9.67 -3.61
C LYS A 28 -11.45 9.80 -2.97
N SER A 29 -11.24 9.11 -1.85
CA SER A 29 -9.94 9.02 -1.18
C SER A 29 -8.87 8.45 -2.13
N LEU A 30 -7.71 9.09 -2.14
CA LEU A 30 -6.49 8.61 -2.77
C LEU A 30 -5.67 7.90 -1.70
N TRP A 31 -5.49 6.60 -1.87
CA TRP A 31 -4.83 5.75 -0.89
C TRP A 31 -3.38 5.48 -1.27
N ALA A 32 -2.51 5.52 -0.26
CA ALA A 32 -1.17 4.94 -0.32
C ALA A 32 -1.05 3.86 0.76
N MET A 33 -0.48 2.72 0.41
CA MET A 33 -0.12 1.66 1.35
C MET A 33 1.39 1.71 1.57
N ALA A 34 1.81 2.05 2.79
CA ALA A 34 3.20 1.97 3.19
C ALA A 34 3.48 0.58 3.77
N LEU A 35 4.55 -0.07 3.29
CA LEU A 35 4.95 -1.43 3.68
C LEU A 35 6.38 -1.40 4.23
N SER A 36 6.60 -2.07 5.35
CA SER A 36 7.92 -2.19 5.98
C SER A 36 7.92 -3.39 6.93
N GLU A 37 9.07 -3.99 7.21
CA GLU A 37 9.20 -5.02 8.25
C GLU A 37 8.76 -4.53 9.63
N TYR A 38 8.97 -3.23 9.89
CA TYR A 38 8.51 -2.52 11.09
C TYR A 38 8.37 -1.02 10.81
N ALA A 39 7.57 -0.34 11.64
CA ALA A 39 7.34 1.10 11.58
C ALA A 39 7.01 1.62 10.16
N PRO A 40 6.00 1.07 9.47
CA PRO A 40 5.68 1.40 8.07
C PRO A 40 5.31 2.87 7.83
N ASN A 41 5.02 3.63 8.88
CA ASN A 41 4.70 5.04 8.83
C ASN A 41 5.86 5.96 9.27
N GLN A 42 7.08 5.44 9.40
CA GLN A 42 8.25 6.21 9.83
C GLN A 42 9.40 6.08 8.83
N HIS A 43 10.01 7.21 8.51
CA HIS A 43 11.29 7.22 7.79
C HIS A 43 12.39 6.64 8.69
N ILE A 44 13.17 5.71 8.16
CA ILE A 44 14.30 5.10 8.85
C ILE A 44 15.58 5.51 8.13
N LEU A 45 16.52 6.08 8.88
CA LEU A 45 17.80 6.52 8.35
C LEU A 45 18.50 5.38 7.60
N LEU A 46 19.05 5.67 6.42
CA LEU A 46 19.70 4.72 5.50
C LEU A 46 18.79 3.64 4.91
N ARG A 47 17.47 3.67 5.17
CA ARG A 47 16.51 2.82 4.47
C ARG A 47 15.93 3.60 3.28
N PRO A 48 16.15 3.14 2.02
CA PRO A 48 15.60 3.82 0.87
C PRO A 48 14.07 3.69 0.83
N GLU A 49 13.40 4.75 0.38
CA GLU A 49 11.97 4.73 0.13
C GLU A 49 11.70 4.61 -1.36
N VAL A 50 10.85 3.66 -1.73
CA VAL A 50 10.43 3.40 -3.11
C VAL A 50 8.92 3.50 -3.18
N LYS A 51 8.41 4.08 -4.28
CA LYS A 51 6.97 4.16 -4.53
C LYS A 51 6.61 3.58 -5.90
N TYR A 52 5.50 2.88 -5.95
CA TYR A 52 4.82 2.51 -7.18
C TYR A 52 3.46 3.19 -7.25
N ILE A 53 3.13 3.73 -8.41
CA ILE A 53 1.86 4.41 -8.68
C ILE A 53 1.27 3.78 -9.93
N GLY A 54 0.01 3.40 -9.86
CA GLY A 54 -0.73 2.81 -10.97
C GLY A 54 -2.10 3.46 -11.14
N ASN A 55 -2.77 3.12 -12.25
CA ASN A 55 -4.15 3.55 -12.52
C ASN A 55 -4.32 5.10 -12.56
N MET A 56 -3.30 5.82 -13.02
CA MET A 56 -3.36 7.28 -13.25
C MET A 56 -4.34 7.62 -14.37
N HIS A 57 -4.34 6.81 -15.43
CA HIS A 57 -5.44 6.76 -16.39
C HIS A 57 -6.45 5.70 -15.92
N GLY A 58 -7.70 6.10 -15.68
CA GLY A 58 -8.70 5.22 -15.06
C GLY A 58 -9.10 4.00 -15.88
N ASN A 59 -8.74 3.94 -17.16
CA ASN A 59 -8.96 2.81 -18.05
C ASN A 59 -7.72 1.87 -18.17
N GLU A 60 -6.57 2.23 -17.60
CA GLU A 60 -5.35 1.42 -17.57
C GLU A 60 -5.28 0.55 -16.31
N VAL A 61 -6.27 -0.33 -16.16
CA VAL A 61 -6.56 -1.04 -14.91
C VAL A 61 -5.53 -2.10 -14.49
N VAL A 62 -4.71 -2.59 -15.41
CA VAL A 62 -3.73 -3.66 -15.11
C VAL A 62 -2.76 -3.23 -14.00
N GLY A 63 -2.33 -1.97 -13.99
CA GLY A 63 -1.46 -1.45 -12.95
C GLY A 63 -2.13 -1.40 -11.57
N LEU A 64 -3.45 -1.29 -11.48
CA LEU A 64 -4.18 -1.34 -10.21
C LEU A 64 -4.08 -2.74 -9.59
N GLU A 65 -4.47 -3.76 -10.35
CA GLU A 65 -4.52 -5.14 -9.87
C GLU A 65 -3.11 -5.66 -9.54
N VAL A 66 -2.12 -5.37 -10.38
CA VAL A 66 -0.72 -5.74 -10.12
C VAL A 66 -0.21 -5.13 -8.81
N LEU A 67 -0.58 -3.89 -8.48
CA LEU A 67 -0.15 -3.27 -7.22
C LEU A 67 -0.89 -3.85 -6.01
N LEU A 68 -2.17 -4.21 -6.14
CA LEU A 68 -2.89 -4.90 -5.07
C LEU A 68 -2.28 -6.27 -4.78
N ASP A 69 -1.99 -7.04 -5.82
CA ASP A 69 -1.32 -8.34 -5.70
C ASP A 69 0.11 -8.20 -5.14
N LEU A 70 0.84 -7.18 -5.56
CA LEU A 70 2.19 -6.90 -5.04
C LEU A 70 2.17 -6.57 -3.54
N ILE A 71 1.20 -5.77 -3.08
CA ILE A 71 1.03 -5.47 -1.66
C ILE A 71 0.82 -6.77 -0.87
N GLU A 72 -0.10 -7.62 -1.31
CA GLU A 72 -0.38 -8.89 -0.64
C GLU A 72 0.82 -9.83 -0.68
N TYR A 73 1.52 -9.91 -1.81
CA TYR A 73 2.72 -10.72 -1.98
C TYR A 73 3.83 -10.30 -1.03
N ILE A 74 4.14 -9.00 -0.95
CA ILE A 74 5.16 -8.46 -0.04
C ILE A 74 4.78 -8.76 1.41
N LEU A 75 3.54 -8.47 1.81
CA LEU A 75 3.05 -8.71 3.17
C LEU A 75 3.14 -10.18 3.58
N ARG A 76 2.77 -11.10 2.70
CA ARG A 76 2.90 -12.55 2.94
C ARG A 76 4.36 -13.00 3.00
N SER A 77 5.27 -12.31 2.32
CA SER A 77 6.69 -12.67 2.29
C SER A 77 7.39 -12.24 3.58
N ILE A 78 7.21 -10.98 3.98
CA ILE A 78 7.79 -10.43 5.22
C ILE A 78 7.19 -11.05 6.50
N ASP A 79 6.03 -11.69 6.42
CA ASP A 79 5.41 -12.38 7.56
C ASP A 79 5.88 -13.83 7.73
N LYS A 80 6.43 -14.43 6.66
CA LYS A 80 6.96 -15.80 6.68
C LYS A 80 8.40 -15.88 7.18
N GLU A 81 9.13 -14.77 7.19
CA GLU A 81 10.48 -14.70 7.75
C GLU A 81 10.40 -14.64 9.28
N VAL A 82 10.33 -15.83 9.90
CA VAL A 82 10.52 -16.08 11.35
C VAL A 82 11.60 -17.13 11.52
#